data_AF-A0A8I1MRE4-F1
#
_entry.id   AF-A0A8I1MRE4-F1
#
_cell.length_a   1.000
_cell.length_b   1.000
_cell.length_c   1.000
_cell.angle_alpha   90.00
_cell.angle_beta   90.00
_cell.angle_gamma   90.00
#
_symmetry.space_group_name_H-M   'P 1'
#
loop_
_entity.id
_entity.type
_entity.pdbx_description
1 polymer ?
#
loop_
_entity_poly.entity_id
_entity_poly.type
_entity_poly.pdbx_seq_one_letter_code
_entity_poly.pdbx_strand_id
1 'polypeptide(L)'
;MPRSFSTSQQFIIYNNDKILRARLSRQVEDIKGNFLKRLGLSDEWKSPIIVRVLTLRPSDQPKLITNAYESDGDQLKLQIDVFEPSVIDSADFDIEVYRALCLEYQYRGYVLKAGKPISQPPAWLLEALYEERRSREDGPAAGLYEMLLQRGNSPKLDAFLKEKPTLYDGTSRAIYRAQAVGLFRALMAFQGSQADLTAYLSKLPEKNASDAKELLKAFPEIEKDPAMLSKAWVLSIADVSAANRLDPLTVEDTRKQLTLIMDLTAPPNPKKPDEKPVRGPMAFPEIARTAEGRYVLDQKKDDLLRLEVRAHPLLRPMVAEYRLIVTQLVAKPKRNVQDRLEKNQELLDVVSKRVNEVEDYLNWYEAAKLETPSGHFSNVTDQPMIQKTRRSDPVSRRLDDLEAQGW
;
A
#
# COMPACT_ATOMS: atom_id res chain seq x y z
N MET A 1 16.51 17.65 -17.33
CA MET A 1 15.44 16.62 -17.35
C MET A 1 14.10 17.31 -17.53
N PRO A 2 13.19 16.78 -18.37
CA PRO A 2 11.81 17.26 -18.46
C PRO A 2 11.11 17.19 -17.10
N ARG A 3 10.10 18.05 -16.89
CA ARG A 3 9.31 18.10 -15.66
C ARG A 3 7.80 18.03 -15.93
N SER A 4 7.07 17.51 -14.97
CA SER A 4 5.60 17.57 -14.91
C SER A 4 5.18 18.11 -13.54
N PHE A 5 4.07 18.84 -13.49
CA PHE A 5 3.44 19.28 -12.25
C PHE A 5 2.26 18.39 -11.93
N SER A 6 2.02 18.18 -10.64
CA SER A 6 0.82 17.51 -10.17
C SER A 6 -0.40 18.41 -10.19
N THR A 7 -1.60 17.83 -10.00
CA THR A 7 -2.87 18.55 -10.07
C THR A 7 -2.93 19.70 -9.06
N SER A 8 -2.45 19.48 -7.84
CA SER A 8 -2.39 20.53 -6.81
C SER A 8 -1.20 21.48 -6.97
N GLN A 9 -0.33 21.24 -7.95
CA GLN A 9 0.95 21.93 -8.19
C GLN A 9 1.97 21.83 -7.05
N GLN A 10 1.66 21.14 -5.95
CA GLN A 10 2.59 20.93 -4.85
C GLN A 10 3.77 20.05 -5.27
N PHE A 11 3.54 19.05 -6.13
CA PHE A 11 4.58 18.12 -6.55
C PHE A 11 5.15 18.46 -7.92
N ILE A 12 6.48 18.48 -8.03
CA ILE A 12 7.21 18.71 -9.27
C ILE A 12 8.06 17.48 -9.58
N ILE A 13 7.71 16.77 -10.64
CA ILE A 13 8.32 15.47 -10.96
C ILE A 13 9.31 15.62 -12.11
N TYR A 14 10.57 15.28 -11.86
CA TYR A 14 11.65 15.25 -12.85
C TYR A 14 12.00 13.81 -13.22
N ASN A 15 11.77 13.47 -14.49
CA ASN A 15 12.21 12.22 -15.11
C ASN A 15 12.13 12.37 -16.64
N ASN A 16 12.85 11.55 -17.41
CA ASN A 16 12.80 11.61 -18.87
C ASN A 16 11.53 10.97 -19.46
N ASP A 17 10.98 9.93 -18.83
CA ASP A 17 9.78 9.21 -19.28
C ASP A 17 8.48 9.96 -18.89
N LYS A 18 7.68 10.31 -19.90
CA LYS A 18 6.39 10.99 -19.73
C LYS A 18 5.35 10.13 -19.02
N ILE A 19 5.32 8.82 -19.30
CA ILE A 19 4.34 7.89 -18.72
C ILE A 19 4.61 7.76 -17.22
N LEU A 20 5.89 7.56 -16.85
CA LEU A 20 6.30 7.49 -15.45
C LEU A 20 5.97 8.79 -14.70
N ARG A 21 6.24 9.97 -15.29
CA ARG A 21 5.87 11.26 -14.68
C ARG A 21 4.36 11.36 -14.41
N ALA A 22 3.52 10.95 -15.37
CA ALA A 22 2.07 10.99 -15.21
C ALA A 22 1.57 10.01 -14.12
N ARG A 23 2.14 8.81 -14.06
CA ARG A 23 1.84 7.81 -13.02
C ARG A 23 2.20 8.32 -11.63
N LEU A 24 3.44 8.80 -11.45
CA LEU A 24 3.93 9.36 -10.20
C LEU A 24 3.08 10.54 -9.74
N SER A 25 2.67 11.40 -10.66
CA SER A 25 1.79 12.54 -10.36
C SER A 25 0.47 12.13 -9.77
N ARG A 26 -0.11 11.02 -10.22
CA ARG A 26 -1.36 10.50 -9.65
C ARG A 26 -1.12 9.88 -8.27
N GLN A 27 -0.09 9.04 -8.16
CA GLN A 27 0.26 8.36 -6.91
C GLN A 27 0.49 9.36 -5.76
N VAL A 28 1.29 10.41 -5.97
CA VAL A 28 1.57 11.40 -4.92
C VAL A 28 0.35 12.24 -4.53
N GLU A 29 -0.54 12.53 -5.48
CA GLU A 29 -1.81 13.24 -5.20
C GLU A 29 -2.78 12.36 -4.41
N ASP A 30 -2.86 11.07 -4.72
CA ASP A 30 -3.67 10.13 -3.96
C ASP A 30 -3.13 10.01 -2.51
N ILE A 31 -1.80 9.99 -2.33
CA ILE A 31 -1.16 9.96 -1.00
C ILE A 31 -1.49 11.24 -0.24
N LYS A 32 -1.36 12.39 -0.88
CA LYS A 32 -1.69 13.69 -0.29
C LYS A 32 -3.16 13.78 0.12
N GLY A 33 -4.08 13.36 -0.74
CA GLY A 33 -5.51 13.38 -0.44
C GLY A 33 -5.84 12.53 0.79
N ASN A 34 -5.20 11.37 0.93
CA ASN A 34 -5.30 10.55 2.12
C ASN A 34 -4.74 11.26 3.37
N PHE A 35 -3.53 11.82 3.28
CA PHE A 35 -2.88 12.57 4.36
C PHE A 35 -3.77 13.70 4.90
N LEU A 36 -4.27 14.57 4.00
CA LEU A 36 -5.13 15.69 4.36
C LEU A 36 -6.41 15.23 5.06
N LYS A 37 -7.09 14.21 4.50
CA LYS A 37 -8.31 13.65 5.06
C LYS A 37 -8.10 13.06 6.45
N ARG A 38 -6.96 12.39 6.69
CA ARG A 38 -6.67 11.74 7.98
C ARG A 38 -6.33 12.72 9.09
N LEU A 39 -5.62 13.78 8.75
CA LEU A 39 -5.25 14.81 9.71
C LEU A 39 -6.28 15.95 9.82
N GLY A 40 -7.37 15.91 9.05
CA GLY A 40 -8.38 16.97 9.05
C GLY A 40 -7.84 18.31 8.52
N LEU A 41 -6.89 18.26 7.59
CA LEU A 41 -6.20 19.43 7.06
C LEU A 41 -6.83 19.92 5.75
N SER A 42 -6.83 21.24 5.55
CA SER A 42 -7.09 21.87 4.26
C SER A 42 -5.84 21.84 3.36
N ASP A 43 -6.06 21.91 2.05
CA ASP A 43 -4.99 21.92 1.07
C ASP A 43 -4.33 23.31 0.93
N GLU A 44 -3.51 23.67 1.92
CA GLU A 44 -2.87 25.00 2.04
C GLU A 44 -1.34 24.89 2.14
N TRP A 45 -0.72 24.11 1.25
CA TRP A 45 0.73 23.95 1.22
C TRP A 45 1.45 25.26 0.85
N LYS A 46 2.67 25.44 1.36
CA LYS A 46 3.53 26.60 1.02
C LYS A 46 4.82 26.24 0.32
N SER A 47 5.37 25.06 0.62
CA SER A 47 6.60 24.58 0.00
C SER A 47 6.32 23.48 -1.02
N PRO A 48 6.85 23.59 -2.26
CA PRO A 48 6.73 22.51 -3.23
C PRO A 48 7.62 21.32 -2.84
N ILE A 49 7.18 20.13 -3.21
CA ILE A 49 7.91 18.87 -3.02
C ILE A 49 8.43 18.41 -4.39
N ILE A 50 9.74 18.33 -4.53
CA ILE A 50 10.38 17.92 -5.78
C ILE A 50 10.59 16.41 -5.75
N VAL A 51 10.12 15.68 -6.76
CA VAL A 51 10.39 14.24 -6.91
C VAL A 51 11.35 14.05 -8.09
N ARG A 52 12.55 13.51 -7.84
CA ARG A 52 13.54 13.23 -8.89
C ARG A 52 13.77 11.73 -9.00
N VAL A 53 13.57 11.19 -10.20
CA VAL A 53 13.95 9.81 -10.49
C VAL A 53 15.25 9.84 -11.28
N LEU A 54 16.33 9.48 -10.60
CA LEU A 54 17.71 9.56 -11.08
C LEU A 54 18.17 8.16 -11.53
N THR A 55 19.03 8.14 -12.55
CA THR A 55 19.59 6.89 -13.10
C THR A 55 20.93 6.50 -12.49
N LEU A 56 21.52 7.39 -11.67
CA LEU A 56 22.82 7.19 -11.04
C LEU A 56 22.68 7.38 -9.53
N ARG A 57 23.04 6.35 -8.77
CA ARG A 57 23.08 6.36 -7.31
C ARG A 57 24.51 6.64 -6.84
N PRO A 58 24.75 7.68 -6.03
CA PRO A 58 26.02 7.81 -5.30
C PRO A 58 26.21 6.61 -4.37
N SER A 59 27.42 6.07 -4.26
CA SER A 59 27.70 4.82 -3.52
C SER A 59 27.19 4.82 -2.08
N ASP A 60 27.17 5.98 -1.41
CA ASP A 60 26.86 6.11 0.02
C ASP A 60 25.41 6.53 0.31
N GLN A 61 24.58 6.76 -0.70
CA GLN A 61 23.19 7.19 -0.49
C GLN A 61 22.24 6.00 -0.49
N PRO A 62 21.13 6.00 0.28
CA PRO A 62 20.10 4.96 0.20
C PRO A 62 19.43 4.94 -1.18
N LYS A 63 18.62 3.92 -1.46
CA LYS A 63 17.90 3.76 -2.74
C LYS A 63 16.87 4.86 -3.00
N LEU A 64 16.37 5.44 -1.92
CA LEU A 64 15.36 6.47 -1.86
C LEU A 64 15.64 7.34 -0.63
N ILE A 65 15.49 8.67 -0.75
CA ILE A 65 15.65 9.59 0.37
C ILE A 65 14.81 10.84 0.19
N THR A 66 14.16 11.30 1.26
CA THR A 66 13.65 12.65 1.37
C THR A 66 14.71 13.57 1.99
N ASN A 67 15.13 14.54 1.20
CA ASN A 67 16.00 15.60 1.62
C ASN A 67 15.19 16.87 1.88
N ALA A 68 15.58 17.59 2.93
CA ALA A 68 15.05 18.89 3.29
C ALA A 68 16.21 19.87 3.40
N TYR A 69 16.11 21.01 2.72
CA TYR A 69 17.14 22.03 2.67
C TYR A 69 16.54 23.40 2.93
N GLU A 70 17.36 24.27 3.51
CA GLU A 70 17.13 25.71 3.49
C GLU A 70 17.49 26.23 2.09
N SER A 71 16.55 26.94 1.46
CA SER A 71 16.74 27.64 0.19
C SER A 71 16.86 29.13 0.44
N ASP A 72 17.45 29.85 -0.52
CA ASP A 72 17.57 31.31 -0.48
C ASP A 72 16.22 31.97 -0.11
N GLY A 73 16.24 32.79 0.95
CA GLY A 73 15.04 33.46 1.48
C GLY A 73 14.27 32.70 2.57
N ASP A 74 14.95 31.90 3.39
CA ASP A 74 14.41 31.13 4.52
C ASP A 74 13.32 30.11 4.13
N GLN A 75 13.26 29.74 2.85
CA GLN A 75 12.24 28.82 2.34
C GLN A 75 12.69 27.37 2.45
N LEU A 76 11.83 26.51 3.00
CA LEU A 76 12.06 25.07 3.01
C LEU A 76 11.91 24.51 1.60
N LYS A 77 12.95 23.83 1.12
CA LYS A 77 12.92 23.03 -0.10
C LYS A 77 12.93 21.55 0.26
N LEU A 78 11.91 20.84 -0.21
CA LEU A 78 11.77 19.39 -0.04
C LEU A 78 12.03 18.67 -1.35
N GLN A 79 12.84 17.62 -1.29
CA GLN A 79 13.22 16.83 -2.45
C GLN A 79 13.25 15.34 -2.12
N ILE A 80 12.46 14.54 -2.82
CA ILE A 80 12.50 13.08 -2.80
C ILE A 80 13.37 12.62 -3.97
N ASP A 81 14.52 12.03 -3.67
CA ASP A 81 15.43 11.46 -4.66
C ASP A 81 15.25 9.94 -4.71
N VAL A 82 14.76 9.46 -5.85
CA VAL A 82 14.59 8.05 -6.19
C VAL A 82 15.77 7.63 -7.05
N PHE A 83 16.67 6.81 -6.52
CA PHE A 83 17.86 6.34 -7.24
C PHE A 83 17.65 4.98 -7.92
N GLU A 84 16.62 4.25 -7.50
CA GLU A 84 16.30 2.93 -8.03
C GLU A 84 14.80 2.88 -8.37
N PRO A 85 14.42 2.87 -9.66
CA PRO A 85 13.01 2.93 -10.06
C PRO A 85 12.14 1.79 -9.51
N SER A 86 12.75 0.67 -9.11
CA SER A 86 12.07 -0.48 -8.50
C SER A 86 11.37 -0.15 -7.17
N VAL A 87 11.79 0.91 -6.48
CA VAL A 87 11.22 1.31 -5.19
C VAL A 87 9.94 2.14 -5.34
N ILE A 88 9.64 2.64 -6.55
CA ILE A 88 8.47 3.51 -6.80
C ILE A 88 7.17 2.78 -6.47
N ASP A 89 7.13 1.48 -6.76
CA ASP A 89 5.96 0.64 -6.54
C ASP A 89 6.05 -0.09 -5.17
N SER A 90 6.95 0.35 -4.27
CA SER A 90 7.13 -0.22 -2.93
C SER A 90 6.56 0.68 -1.83
N ALA A 91 6.42 0.10 -0.63
CA ALA A 91 5.99 0.82 0.56
C ALA A 91 6.89 2.01 0.90
N ASP A 92 8.19 1.91 0.58
CA ASP A 92 9.17 2.92 0.96
C ASP A 92 8.94 4.23 0.21
N PHE A 93 8.50 4.18 -1.06
CA PHE A 93 8.14 5.39 -1.80
C PHE A 93 6.98 6.13 -1.15
N ASP A 94 5.90 5.43 -0.85
CA ASP A 94 4.73 6.04 -0.21
C ASP A 94 5.07 6.64 1.16
N ILE A 95 5.89 5.94 1.96
CA ILE A 95 6.36 6.41 3.27
C ILE A 95 7.20 7.68 3.14
N GLU A 96 8.07 7.79 2.14
CA GLU A 96 8.87 9.00 1.90
C GLU A 96 8.02 10.16 1.38
N VAL A 97 6.94 9.90 0.63
CA VAL A 97 5.95 10.93 0.29
C VAL A 97 5.23 11.43 1.54
N TYR A 98 4.79 10.53 2.44
CA TYR A 98 4.25 10.94 3.75
C TYR A 98 5.28 11.72 4.57
N ARG A 99 6.56 11.32 4.54
CA ARG A 99 7.65 12.04 5.22
C ARG A 99 7.76 13.47 4.70
N ALA A 100 7.78 13.66 3.38
CA ALA A 100 7.86 14.97 2.77
C ALA A 100 6.64 15.84 3.11
N LEU A 101 5.43 15.28 3.08
CA LEU A 101 4.20 15.99 3.48
C LEU A 101 4.22 16.38 4.97
N CYS A 102 4.66 15.49 5.86
CA CYS A 102 4.83 15.82 7.27
C CYS A 102 5.86 16.93 7.46
N LEU A 103 7.02 16.86 6.80
CA LEU A 103 8.06 17.90 6.88
C LEU A 103 7.54 19.25 6.37
N GLU A 104 6.79 19.28 5.27
CA GLU A 104 6.15 20.50 4.78
C GLU A 104 5.24 21.10 5.85
N TYR A 105 4.36 20.28 6.43
CA TYR A 105 3.42 20.75 7.44
C TYR A 105 4.13 21.23 8.72
N GLN A 106 5.12 20.47 9.21
CA GLN A 106 5.91 20.79 10.40
C GLN A 106 6.61 22.15 10.29
N TYR A 107 7.11 22.48 9.10
CA TYR A 107 7.92 23.67 8.85
C TYR A 107 7.19 24.78 8.10
N ARG A 108 5.90 24.63 7.77
CA ARG A 108 5.08 25.59 6.99
C ARG A 108 5.06 27.02 7.56
N GLY A 109 5.20 27.15 8.88
CA GLY A 109 5.25 28.43 9.60
C GLY A 109 6.54 28.65 10.38
N TYR A 110 7.56 27.81 10.17
CA TYR A 110 8.79 27.82 10.95
C TYR A 110 9.91 28.52 10.19
N VAL A 111 10.59 29.46 10.84
CA VAL A 111 11.79 30.09 10.27
C VAL A 111 12.97 29.15 10.50
N LEU A 112 13.55 28.66 9.41
CA LEU A 112 14.72 27.79 9.47
C LEU A 112 15.91 28.56 10.07
N LYS A 113 16.70 27.87 10.89
CA LYS A 113 17.92 28.41 11.46
C LYS A 113 19.10 27.67 10.86
N ALA A 114 19.97 28.39 10.16
CA ALA A 114 21.18 27.84 9.57
C ALA A 114 21.96 26.96 10.56
N GLY A 115 22.34 25.76 10.10
CA GLY A 115 23.13 24.80 10.87
C GLY A 115 22.36 23.97 11.90
N LYS A 116 21.07 24.21 12.13
CA LYS A 116 20.24 23.33 12.98
C LYS A 116 19.75 22.13 12.16
N PRO A 117 19.91 20.88 12.64
CA PRO A 117 19.38 19.73 11.93
C PRO A 117 17.85 19.78 11.86
N ILE A 118 17.31 19.38 10.71
CA ILE A 118 15.86 19.30 10.48
C ILE A 118 15.33 18.07 11.24
N SER A 119 14.37 18.32 12.13
CA SER A 119 13.70 17.30 12.93
C SER A 119 12.87 16.42 12.00
N GLN A 120 13.03 15.10 12.11
CA GLN A 120 12.28 14.15 11.28
C GLN A 120 10.92 13.85 11.92
N PRO A 121 9.86 13.66 11.11
CA PRO A 121 8.61 13.13 11.61
C PRO A 121 8.79 11.76 12.27
N PRO A 122 7.96 11.44 13.29
CA PRO A 122 8.08 10.17 14.00
C PRO A 122 7.76 9.00 13.07
N ALA A 123 8.60 7.96 13.10
CA ALA A 123 8.49 6.82 12.18
C ALA A 123 7.16 6.07 12.31
N TRP A 124 6.62 5.97 13.53
CA TRP A 124 5.34 5.30 13.78
C TRP A 124 4.21 5.96 12.99
N LEU A 125 4.19 7.30 12.90
CA LEU A 125 3.11 8.00 12.21
C LEU A 125 3.17 7.75 10.69
N LEU A 126 4.37 7.79 10.12
CA LEU A 126 4.56 7.54 8.68
C LEU A 126 4.13 6.11 8.31
N GLU A 127 4.59 5.13 9.08
CA GLU A 127 4.26 3.72 8.87
C GLU A 127 2.77 3.46 9.13
N ALA A 128 2.16 4.14 10.10
CA ALA A 128 0.72 4.05 10.37
C ALA A 128 -0.13 4.64 9.23
N LEU A 129 0.22 5.82 8.72
CA LEU A 129 -0.51 6.46 7.62
C LEU A 129 -0.46 5.60 6.34
N TYR A 130 0.72 5.07 6.02
CA TYR A 130 0.90 4.12 4.93
C TYR A 130 0.04 2.86 5.12
N GLU A 131 0.18 2.19 6.26
CA GLU A 131 -0.49 0.92 6.52
C GLU A 131 -2.01 1.09 6.62
N GLU A 132 -2.50 2.22 7.14
CA GLU A 132 -3.93 2.50 7.26
C GLU A 132 -4.57 2.78 5.89
N ARG A 133 -3.87 3.50 5.00
CA ARG A 133 -4.30 3.64 3.61
C ARG A 133 -4.37 2.28 2.94
N ARG A 134 -3.28 1.51 3.02
CA ARG A 134 -3.17 0.22 2.36
C ARG A 134 -4.18 -0.81 2.88
N SER A 135 -4.40 -0.87 4.19
CA SER A 135 -5.36 -1.79 4.80
C SER A 135 -6.81 -1.52 4.40
N ARG A 136 -7.14 -0.34 3.85
CA ARG A 136 -8.47 -0.09 3.28
C ARG A 136 -8.65 -0.70 1.90
N GLU A 137 -7.57 -0.79 1.14
CA GLU A 137 -7.55 -1.33 -0.22
C GLU A 137 -7.40 -2.86 -0.19
N ASP A 138 -6.44 -3.36 0.60
CA ASP A 138 -6.06 -4.78 0.64
C ASP A 138 -6.59 -5.53 1.89
N GLY A 139 -7.13 -4.83 2.88
CA GLY A 139 -7.41 -5.36 4.22
C GLY A 139 -6.19 -5.41 5.14
N PRO A 140 -6.40 -5.50 6.47
CA PRO A 140 -5.30 -5.58 7.42
C PRO A 140 -4.57 -6.94 7.37
N ALA A 141 -3.33 -6.99 7.83
CA ALA A 141 -2.51 -8.21 7.86
C ALA A 141 -2.78 -9.12 9.09
N ALA A 142 -3.92 -9.81 9.18
CA ALA A 142 -4.41 -10.45 10.43
C ALA A 142 -3.42 -11.36 11.15
N GLY A 143 -2.68 -12.21 10.43
CA GLY A 143 -1.77 -13.17 11.04
C GLY A 143 -0.70 -12.49 11.88
N LEU A 144 -0.31 -11.27 11.52
CA LEU A 144 0.64 -10.45 12.30
C LEU A 144 -0.01 -9.87 13.55
N TYR A 145 -1.28 -9.49 13.49
CA TYR A 145 -2.04 -9.04 14.65
C TYR A 145 -2.35 -10.20 15.62
N GLU A 146 -2.63 -11.40 15.10
CA GLU A 146 -2.79 -12.61 15.92
C GLU A 146 -1.48 -13.02 16.60
N MET A 147 -0.35 -12.97 15.88
CA MET A 147 0.98 -13.18 16.48
C MET A 147 1.28 -12.13 17.57
N LEU A 148 0.88 -10.87 17.37
CA LEU A 148 1.01 -9.81 18.35
C LEU A 148 0.18 -10.09 19.61
N LEU A 149 -1.07 -10.55 19.46
CA LEU A 149 -1.94 -10.92 20.57
C LEU A 149 -1.40 -12.13 21.34
N GLN A 150 -0.90 -13.16 20.63
CA GLN A 150 -0.32 -14.36 21.24
C GLN A 150 0.97 -14.06 22.02
N ARG A 151 1.75 -13.06 21.60
CA ARG A 151 3.00 -12.65 22.27
C ARG A 151 2.75 -11.89 23.58
N GLY A 152 1.50 -11.51 23.87
CA GLY A 152 1.03 -11.14 25.21
C GLY A 152 1.58 -9.84 25.83
N ASN A 153 2.44 -9.09 25.14
CA ASN A 153 3.03 -7.87 25.69
C ASN A 153 2.74 -6.67 24.79
N SER A 154 1.96 -5.73 25.31
CA SER A 154 1.81 -4.40 24.74
C SER A 154 3.19 -3.71 24.69
N PRO A 155 3.59 -3.14 23.54
CA PRO A 155 4.84 -2.40 23.48
C PRO A 155 4.80 -1.21 24.46
N LYS A 156 5.89 -1.00 25.20
CA LYS A 156 6.05 0.18 26.04
C LYS A 156 6.20 1.39 25.11
N LEU A 157 5.35 2.41 25.29
CA LEU A 157 5.32 3.60 24.41
C LEU A 157 6.71 4.22 24.21
N ASP A 158 7.47 4.44 25.30
CA ASP A 158 8.83 4.98 25.25
C ASP A 158 9.81 4.13 24.43
N ALA A 159 9.68 2.81 24.48
CA ALA A 159 10.54 1.92 23.71
C ALA A 159 10.14 1.96 22.23
N PHE A 160 8.84 1.88 21.96
CA PHE A 160 8.27 1.87 20.62
C PHE A 160 8.58 3.14 19.82
N LEU A 161 8.49 4.32 20.44
CA LEU A 161 8.78 5.60 19.78
C LEU A 161 10.27 5.78 19.39
N LYS A 162 11.17 4.96 19.94
CA LYS A 162 12.61 4.98 19.65
C LYS A 162 13.03 3.93 18.62
N GLU A 163 12.12 3.03 18.25
CA GLU A 163 12.40 1.99 17.26
C GLU A 163 12.62 2.58 15.86
N LYS A 164 13.43 1.88 15.05
CA LYS A 164 13.81 2.29 13.70
C LYS A 164 13.34 1.25 12.70
N PRO A 165 12.11 1.36 12.16
CA PRO A 165 11.52 0.34 11.29
C PRO A 165 12.29 0.14 9.97
N THR A 166 13.08 1.12 9.54
CA THR A 166 13.95 1.02 8.36
C THR A 166 15.07 -0.02 8.50
N LEU A 167 15.37 -0.48 9.72
CA LEU A 167 16.38 -1.49 10.00
C LEU A 167 15.79 -2.90 10.18
N TYR A 168 14.47 -3.02 10.18
CA TYR A 168 13.78 -4.28 10.39
C TYR A 168 13.69 -5.09 9.10
N ASP A 169 13.70 -6.42 9.25
CA ASP A 169 13.30 -7.32 8.18
C ASP A 169 11.79 -7.20 7.92
N GLY A 170 11.33 -7.67 6.76
CA GLY A 170 9.93 -7.51 6.35
C GLY A 170 8.90 -7.95 7.39
N THR A 171 9.13 -9.08 8.06
CA THR A 171 8.24 -9.58 9.12
C THR A 171 8.22 -8.65 10.34
N SER A 172 9.38 -8.26 10.88
CA SER A 172 9.42 -7.38 12.06
C SER A 172 8.91 -5.98 11.74
N ARG A 173 9.14 -5.49 10.51
CA ARG A 173 8.59 -4.22 10.04
C ARG A 173 7.08 -4.26 9.91
N ALA A 174 6.52 -5.39 9.46
CA ALA A 174 5.08 -5.56 9.37
C ALA A 174 4.42 -5.63 10.76
N ILE A 175 5.08 -6.26 11.75
CA ILE A 175 4.66 -6.20 13.17
C ILE A 175 4.69 -4.76 13.70
N TYR A 176 5.76 -4.02 13.42
CA TYR A 176 5.87 -2.61 13.79
C TYR A 176 4.74 -1.76 13.20
N ARG A 177 4.45 -1.91 11.90
CA ARG A 177 3.33 -1.24 11.21
C ARG A 177 2.00 -1.53 11.88
N ALA A 178 1.77 -2.79 12.25
CA ALA A 178 0.55 -3.19 12.92
C ALA A 178 0.37 -2.47 14.28
N GLN A 179 1.44 -2.40 15.07
CA GLN A 179 1.48 -1.64 16.33
C GLN A 179 1.29 -0.14 16.09
N ALA A 180 1.92 0.42 15.05
CA ALA A 180 1.83 1.83 14.69
C ALA A 180 0.41 2.25 14.31
N VAL A 181 -0.29 1.43 13.51
CA VAL A 181 -1.71 1.63 13.19
C VAL A 181 -2.57 1.56 14.44
N GLY A 182 -2.30 0.60 15.34
CA GLY A 182 -3.00 0.49 16.61
C GLY A 182 -2.83 1.76 17.46
N LEU A 183 -1.61 2.31 17.50
CA LEU A 183 -1.32 3.55 18.25
C LEU A 183 -2.04 4.74 17.63
N PHE A 184 -1.97 4.86 16.31
CA PHE A 184 -2.65 5.93 15.56
C PHE A 184 -4.15 5.90 15.80
N ARG A 185 -4.80 4.74 15.65
CA ARG A 185 -6.25 4.60 15.90
C ARG A 185 -6.62 4.88 17.35
N ALA A 186 -5.81 4.43 18.31
CA ALA A 186 -6.03 4.74 19.72
C ALA A 186 -5.99 6.24 19.99
N LEU A 187 -5.02 6.96 19.40
CA LEU A 187 -4.95 8.43 19.50
C LEU A 187 -6.13 9.11 18.80
N MET A 188 -6.57 8.60 17.65
CA MET A 188 -7.69 9.16 16.89
C MET A 188 -9.07 8.86 17.51
N ALA A 189 -9.16 7.96 18.50
CA ALA A 189 -10.41 7.63 19.17
C ALA A 189 -10.89 8.75 20.12
N PHE A 190 -10.00 9.65 20.53
CA PHE A 190 -10.32 10.76 21.43
C PHE A 190 -10.93 11.95 20.66
N GLN A 191 -11.76 12.74 21.34
CA GLN A 191 -12.37 13.94 20.75
C GLN A 191 -11.31 15.01 20.50
N GLY A 192 -11.36 15.68 19.34
CA GLY A 192 -10.39 16.73 18.98
C GLY A 192 -8.99 16.22 18.59
N SER A 193 -8.78 14.91 18.59
CA SER A 193 -7.48 14.26 18.35
C SER A 193 -6.76 14.67 17.05
N GLN A 194 -7.49 15.01 15.99
CA GLN A 194 -6.90 15.53 14.75
C GLN A 194 -6.23 16.89 14.95
N ALA A 195 -6.86 17.80 15.70
CA ALA A 195 -6.31 19.10 16.02
C ALA A 195 -5.09 18.96 16.96
N ASP A 196 -5.17 18.05 17.93
CA ASP A 196 -4.07 17.75 18.85
C ASP A 196 -2.85 17.18 18.11
N LEU A 197 -3.06 16.22 17.20
CA LEU A 197 -1.99 15.62 16.41
C LEU A 197 -1.34 16.62 15.45
N THR A 198 -2.12 17.49 14.81
CA THR A 198 -1.59 18.53 13.93
C THR A 198 -0.83 19.59 14.71
N ALA A 199 -1.33 20.01 15.88
CA ALA A 199 -0.62 20.90 16.80
C ALA A 199 0.66 20.27 17.38
N TYR A 200 0.67 18.95 17.58
CA TYR A 200 1.89 18.21 17.95
C TYR A 200 2.92 18.30 16.82
N LEU A 201 2.52 17.98 15.59
CA LEU A 201 3.39 18.02 14.42
C LEU A 201 4.02 19.41 14.22
N SER A 202 3.23 20.48 14.30
CA SER A 202 3.75 21.84 14.11
C SER A 202 4.78 22.27 15.17
N LYS A 203 4.83 21.61 16.33
CA LYS A 203 5.79 21.86 17.42
C LYS A 203 7.04 20.98 17.36
N LEU A 204 7.08 19.97 16.49
CA LEU A 204 8.23 19.07 16.35
C LEU A 204 9.56 19.70 15.89
N PRO A 205 9.60 20.85 15.18
CA PRO A 205 10.87 21.53 14.90
C PRO A 205 11.67 21.93 16.16
N GLU A 206 10.99 22.04 17.30
CA GLU A 206 11.57 22.43 18.59
C GLU A 206 11.58 21.30 19.63
N LYS A 207 10.93 20.19 19.33
CA LYS A 207 10.72 19.07 20.25
C LYS A 207 11.33 17.77 19.74
N ASN A 208 11.47 16.79 20.62
CA ASN A 208 11.92 15.46 20.25
C ASN A 208 10.73 14.56 19.88
N ALA A 209 10.66 14.13 18.62
CA ALA A 209 9.60 13.25 18.12
C ALA A 209 9.59 11.84 18.77
N SER A 210 10.70 11.43 19.39
CA SER A 210 10.83 10.13 20.07
C SER A 210 10.59 10.19 21.59
N ASP A 211 10.27 11.36 22.14
CA ASP A 211 9.94 11.50 23.56
C ASP A 211 8.44 11.26 23.79
N ALA A 212 8.10 10.21 24.55
CA ALA A 212 6.72 9.88 24.87
C ALA A 212 6.05 11.00 25.68
N LYS A 213 6.78 11.72 26.53
CA LYS A 213 6.22 12.82 27.32
C LYS A 213 5.71 13.94 26.42
N GLU A 214 6.43 14.24 25.35
CA GLU A 214 6.04 15.28 24.40
C GLU A 214 4.82 14.88 23.57
N LEU A 215 4.67 13.58 23.27
CA LEU A 215 3.46 13.04 22.66
C LEU A 215 2.27 13.12 23.63
N LEU A 216 2.42 12.65 24.87
CA LEU A 216 1.32 12.62 25.85
C LEU A 216 0.81 14.03 26.18
N LYS A 217 1.70 15.01 26.35
CA LYS A 217 1.34 16.43 26.56
C LYS A 217 0.56 17.05 25.41
N ALA A 218 0.62 16.47 24.21
CA ALA A 218 -0.12 16.99 23.07
C ALA A 218 -1.60 16.60 23.10
N PHE A 219 -1.98 15.59 23.87
CA PHE A 219 -3.35 15.07 23.97
C PHE A 219 -3.86 15.27 25.40
N PRO A 220 -4.66 16.31 25.67
CA PRO A 220 -5.06 16.69 27.04
C PRO A 220 -5.81 15.60 27.82
N GLU A 221 -6.59 14.74 27.14
CA GLU A 221 -7.28 13.62 27.77
C GLU A 221 -6.30 12.52 28.22
N ILE A 222 -5.26 12.29 27.42
CA ILE A 222 -4.25 11.25 27.69
C ILE A 222 -3.25 11.72 28.74
N GLU A 223 -2.90 13.01 28.76
CA GLU A 223 -2.03 13.57 29.79
C GLU A 223 -2.59 13.35 31.21
N LYS A 224 -3.92 13.41 31.35
CA LYS A 224 -4.62 13.18 32.63
C LYS A 224 -4.60 11.70 33.05
N ASP A 225 -4.76 10.78 32.11
CA ASP A 225 -4.69 9.33 32.36
C ASP A 225 -3.92 8.61 31.26
N PRO A 226 -2.57 8.49 31.38
CA PRO A 226 -1.74 7.79 30.40
C PRO A 226 -2.09 6.30 30.27
N ALA A 227 -2.74 5.69 31.28
CA ALA A 227 -3.17 4.30 31.20
C ALA A 227 -4.37 4.11 30.26
N MET A 228 -5.10 5.18 29.94
CA MET A 228 -6.18 5.14 28.96
C MET A 228 -5.64 4.88 27.55
N LEU A 229 -4.52 5.51 27.17
CA LEU A 229 -3.88 5.28 25.87
C LEU A 229 -3.38 3.84 25.74
N SER A 230 -2.75 3.27 26.77
CA SER A 230 -2.23 1.90 26.70
C SER A 230 -3.38 0.89 26.54
N LYS A 231 -4.51 1.08 27.24
CA LYS A 231 -5.71 0.27 27.07
C LYS A 231 -6.32 0.42 25.68
N ALA A 232 -6.51 1.66 25.21
CA ALA A 232 -7.05 1.94 23.88
C ALA A 232 -6.16 1.38 22.76
N TRP A 233 -4.84 1.41 22.95
CA TRP A 233 -3.88 0.85 22.00
C TRP A 233 -4.00 -0.68 21.91
N VAL A 234 -4.05 -1.37 23.05
CA VAL A 234 -4.26 -2.83 23.08
C VAL A 234 -5.61 -3.20 22.44
N LEU A 235 -6.66 -2.46 22.78
CA LEU A 235 -7.98 -2.67 22.19
C LEU A 235 -7.95 -2.47 20.68
N SER A 236 -7.31 -1.40 20.19
CA SER A 236 -7.20 -1.16 18.76
C SER A 236 -6.42 -2.26 18.03
N ILE A 237 -5.39 -2.84 18.65
CA ILE A 237 -4.67 -3.99 18.09
C ILE A 237 -5.60 -5.22 18.02
N ALA A 238 -6.38 -5.45 19.08
CA ALA A 238 -7.36 -6.54 19.13
C ALA A 238 -8.49 -6.37 18.10
N ASP A 239 -9.02 -5.16 17.94
CA ASP A 239 -10.07 -4.84 16.97
C ASP A 239 -9.61 -5.07 15.54
N VAL A 240 -8.36 -4.72 15.20
CA VAL A 240 -7.81 -5.00 13.87
C VAL A 240 -7.69 -6.51 13.62
N SER A 241 -7.34 -7.28 14.66
CA SER A 241 -7.32 -8.74 14.58
C SER A 241 -8.73 -9.33 14.42
N ALA A 242 -9.72 -8.79 15.14
CA ALA A 242 -11.10 -9.27 15.13
C ALA A 242 -11.84 -8.91 13.83
N ALA A 243 -11.65 -7.69 13.32
CA ALA A 243 -12.21 -7.23 12.04
C ALA A 243 -11.70 -8.07 10.85
N ASN A 244 -10.54 -8.70 11.00
CA ASN A 244 -9.99 -9.60 10.00
C ASN A 244 -10.61 -11.00 10.00
N ARG A 245 -11.31 -11.37 11.07
CA ARG A 245 -12.09 -12.63 11.10
C ARG A 245 -13.36 -12.53 10.27
N LEU A 246 -13.70 -11.34 9.77
CA LEU A 246 -14.87 -11.10 8.96
C LEU A 246 -14.49 -11.24 7.48
N ASP A 247 -14.93 -12.37 6.95
CA ASP A 247 -14.94 -12.86 5.58
C ASP A 247 -13.56 -13.03 4.87
N PRO A 248 -13.12 -14.29 4.63
CA PRO A 248 -12.03 -14.52 3.69
C PRO A 248 -12.43 -14.00 2.30
N LEU A 249 -11.43 -13.56 1.53
CA LEU A 249 -11.62 -13.18 0.15
C LEU A 249 -12.25 -14.33 -0.64
N THR A 250 -13.04 -13.99 -1.65
CA THR A 250 -13.51 -14.95 -2.64
C THR A 250 -12.31 -15.58 -3.36
N VAL A 251 -12.53 -16.72 -4.03
CA VAL A 251 -11.50 -17.35 -4.86
C VAL A 251 -11.05 -16.40 -5.97
N GLU A 252 -11.99 -15.69 -6.58
CA GLU A 252 -11.71 -14.71 -7.64
C GLU A 252 -10.87 -13.55 -7.13
N ASP A 253 -11.24 -12.93 -6.01
CA ASP A 253 -10.51 -11.79 -5.44
C ASP A 253 -9.11 -12.19 -4.95
N THR A 254 -8.99 -13.36 -4.31
CA THR A 254 -7.69 -13.91 -3.92
C THR A 254 -6.79 -14.09 -5.14
N ARG A 255 -7.33 -14.60 -6.26
CA ARG A 255 -6.57 -14.81 -7.50
C ARG A 255 -6.18 -13.48 -8.16
N LYS A 256 -7.08 -12.49 -8.19
CA LYS A 256 -6.79 -11.14 -8.71
C LYS A 256 -5.65 -10.49 -7.94
N GLN A 257 -5.73 -10.48 -6.60
CA GLN A 257 -4.67 -9.93 -5.77
C GLN A 257 -3.35 -10.69 -5.91
N LEU A 258 -3.39 -12.03 -5.96
CA LEU A 258 -2.19 -12.84 -6.17
C LEU A 258 -1.53 -12.51 -7.52
N THR A 259 -2.32 -12.37 -8.58
CA THR A 259 -1.82 -12.01 -9.92
C THR A 259 -1.15 -10.64 -9.90
N LEU A 260 -1.74 -9.65 -9.22
CA LEU A 260 -1.16 -8.31 -9.08
C LEU A 260 0.18 -8.34 -8.31
N ILE A 261 0.26 -9.13 -7.24
CA ILE A 261 1.49 -9.30 -6.47
C ILE A 261 2.60 -9.94 -7.32
N MET A 262 2.24 -10.89 -8.17
CA MET A 262 3.17 -11.68 -9.00
C MET A 262 3.52 -11.01 -10.33
N ASP A 263 2.90 -9.89 -10.71
CA ASP A 263 3.17 -9.17 -11.96
C ASP A 263 4.53 -8.46 -11.92
N LEU A 264 5.58 -9.27 -12.01
CA LEU A 264 6.96 -8.85 -12.11
C LEU A 264 7.52 -9.28 -13.46
N THR A 265 8.38 -8.44 -14.02
CA THR A 265 9.12 -8.74 -15.23
C THR A 265 10.59 -8.92 -14.89
N ALA A 266 11.20 -10.01 -15.36
CA ALA A 266 12.62 -10.26 -15.18
C ALA A 266 13.46 -9.14 -15.84
N PRO A 267 14.59 -8.76 -15.24
CA PRO A 267 15.49 -7.81 -15.88
C PRO A 267 15.99 -8.37 -17.22
N PRO A 268 16.15 -7.54 -18.27
CA PRO A 268 16.59 -7.99 -19.57
C PRO A 268 17.95 -8.67 -19.48
N ASN A 269 18.10 -9.82 -20.15
CA ASN A 269 19.34 -10.57 -20.12
C ASN A 269 20.40 -9.86 -20.99
N PRO A 270 21.51 -9.35 -20.42
CA PRO A 270 22.51 -8.63 -21.19
C PRO A 270 23.21 -9.50 -22.24
N LYS A 271 23.14 -10.83 -22.13
CA LYS A 271 23.71 -11.78 -23.10
C LYS A 271 22.74 -12.15 -24.23
N LYS A 272 21.45 -11.84 -24.08
CA LYS A 272 20.38 -12.13 -25.05
C LYS A 272 19.34 -11.00 -25.03
N PRO A 273 19.66 -9.83 -25.59
CA PRO A 273 18.80 -8.65 -25.51
C PRO A 273 17.47 -8.79 -26.29
N ASP A 274 17.39 -9.70 -27.27
CA ASP A 274 16.20 -9.93 -28.09
C ASP A 274 15.20 -10.95 -27.49
N GLU A 275 15.54 -11.58 -26.36
CA GLU A 275 14.66 -12.56 -25.70
C GLU A 275 13.55 -11.85 -24.93
N LYS A 276 12.29 -12.27 -25.14
CA LYS A 276 11.15 -11.69 -24.42
C LYS A 276 11.36 -11.87 -22.92
N PRO A 277 11.23 -10.81 -22.10
CA PRO A 277 11.50 -10.92 -20.68
C PRO A 277 10.45 -11.84 -20.03
N VAL A 278 10.92 -12.75 -19.19
CA VAL A 278 10.07 -13.65 -18.42
C VAL A 278 9.19 -12.83 -17.48
N ARG A 279 7.90 -13.16 -17.41
CA ARG A 279 6.91 -12.48 -16.57
C ARG A 279 6.27 -13.44 -15.58
N GLY A 280 5.72 -12.89 -14.50
CA GLY A 280 4.98 -13.66 -13.51
C GLY A 280 5.90 -14.42 -12.54
N PRO A 281 5.39 -15.49 -11.90
CA PRO A 281 6.13 -16.25 -10.88
C PRO A 281 7.45 -16.84 -11.38
N MET A 282 7.50 -17.20 -12.67
CA MET A 282 8.69 -17.77 -13.30
C MET A 282 9.84 -16.76 -13.43
N ALA A 283 9.57 -15.47 -13.30
CA ALA A 283 10.60 -14.43 -13.29
C ALA A 283 11.38 -14.36 -11.96
N PHE A 284 10.85 -14.92 -10.87
CA PHE A 284 11.44 -14.76 -9.53
C PHE A 284 12.92 -15.18 -9.44
N PRO A 285 13.35 -16.33 -9.99
CA PRO A 285 14.75 -16.73 -9.91
C PRO A 285 15.69 -15.76 -10.63
N GLU A 286 15.24 -15.13 -11.72
CA GLU A 286 16.04 -14.16 -12.46
C GLU A 286 16.12 -12.82 -11.75
N ILE A 287 14.99 -12.36 -11.21
CA ILE A 287 14.90 -11.14 -10.39
C ILE A 287 15.83 -11.25 -9.18
N ALA A 288 15.81 -12.38 -8.46
CA ALA A 288 16.64 -12.62 -7.28
C ALA A 288 18.15 -12.53 -7.54
N ARG A 289 18.62 -12.68 -8.78
CA ARG A 289 20.05 -12.63 -9.10
C ARG A 289 20.62 -11.21 -8.98
N THR A 290 19.79 -10.19 -9.14
CA THR A 290 20.16 -8.77 -9.02
C THR A 290 19.96 -8.25 -7.60
N ALA A 291 20.72 -7.22 -7.19
CA ALA A 291 20.57 -6.63 -5.86
C ALA A 291 19.25 -5.84 -5.74
N GLU A 292 18.85 -5.21 -6.84
CA GLU A 292 17.58 -4.49 -7.00
C GLU A 292 16.41 -5.45 -6.90
N GLY A 293 16.46 -6.55 -7.67
CA GLY A 293 15.40 -7.54 -7.69
C GLY A 293 15.23 -8.30 -6.38
N ARG A 294 16.31 -8.55 -5.60
CA ARG A 294 16.16 -9.12 -4.24
C ARG A 294 15.35 -8.23 -3.32
N TYR A 295 15.56 -6.92 -3.39
CA TYR A 295 14.80 -5.98 -2.59
C TYR A 295 13.32 -5.96 -3.02
N VAL A 296 13.02 -5.98 -4.32
CA VAL A 296 11.65 -6.11 -4.83
C VAL A 296 10.99 -7.40 -4.32
N LEU A 297 11.71 -8.52 -4.40
CA LEU A 297 11.21 -9.80 -3.89
C LEU A 297 10.98 -9.78 -2.38
N ASP A 298 11.83 -9.11 -1.61
CA ASP A 298 11.64 -8.96 -0.17
C ASP A 298 10.38 -8.15 0.15
N GLN A 299 10.06 -7.11 -0.64
CA GLN A 299 8.78 -6.40 -0.53
C GLN A 299 7.59 -7.30 -0.92
N LYS A 300 7.70 -8.10 -1.99
CA LYS A 300 6.65 -9.03 -2.41
C LYS A 300 6.41 -10.17 -1.43
N LYS A 301 7.44 -10.59 -0.69
CA LYS A 301 7.30 -11.53 0.42
C LYS A 301 6.31 -10.99 1.47
N ASP A 302 6.38 -9.70 1.77
CA ASP A 302 5.48 -9.06 2.74
C ASP A 302 4.06 -8.95 2.18
N ASP A 303 3.91 -8.59 0.89
CA ASP A 303 2.61 -8.58 0.21
C ASP A 303 1.94 -9.97 0.25
N LEU A 304 2.69 -11.04 -0.04
CA LEU A 304 2.22 -12.43 0.00
C LEU A 304 1.83 -12.87 1.42
N LEU A 305 2.59 -12.45 2.44
CA LEU A 305 2.25 -12.76 3.84
C LEU A 305 0.90 -12.18 4.23
N ARG A 306 0.56 -10.99 3.73
CA ARG A 306 -0.74 -10.36 3.98
C ARG A 306 -1.87 -11.07 3.26
N LEU A 307 -1.66 -11.38 1.99
CA LEU A 307 -2.64 -12.11 1.20
C LEU A 307 -2.91 -13.48 1.82
N GLU A 308 -1.89 -14.21 2.26
CA GLU A 308 -2.03 -15.54 2.88
C GLU A 308 -3.08 -15.55 4.02
N VAL A 309 -3.18 -14.44 4.73
CA VAL A 309 -4.06 -14.33 5.88
C VAL A 309 -5.53 -14.19 5.50
N ARG A 310 -5.84 -13.38 4.48
CA ARG A 310 -7.22 -13.13 4.01
C ARG A 310 -7.62 -14.02 2.84
N ALA A 311 -6.66 -14.74 2.26
CA ALA A 311 -6.87 -15.61 1.11
C ALA A 311 -7.99 -16.61 1.40
N HIS A 312 -8.73 -16.94 0.34
CA HIS A 312 -9.68 -18.03 0.38
C HIS A 312 -9.01 -19.31 0.95
N PRO A 313 -9.65 -20.04 1.89
CA PRO A 313 -9.03 -21.19 2.56
C PRO A 313 -8.41 -22.22 1.60
N LEU A 314 -9.02 -22.42 0.43
CA LEU A 314 -8.52 -23.34 -0.59
C LEU A 314 -7.24 -22.86 -1.31
N LEU A 315 -7.04 -21.55 -1.44
CA LEU A 315 -5.89 -20.97 -2.14
C LEU A 315 -4.75 -20.59 -1.19
N ARG A 316 -5.03 -20.50 0.11
CA ARG A 316 -4.06 -20.12 1.14
C ARG A 316 -2.76 -20.95 1.12
N PRO A 317 -2.77 -22.29 0.94
CA PRO A 317 -1.53 -23.08 0.85
C PRO A 317 -0.64 -22.66 -0.33
N MET A 318 -1.25 -22.31 -1.47
CA MET A 318 -0.51 -21.90 -2.66
C MET A 318 0.11 -20.51 -2.50
N VAL A 319 -0.60 -19.58 -1.84
CA VAL A 319 -0.05 -18.26 -1.49
C VAL A 319 1.14 -18.41 -0.52
N ALA A 320 1.00 -19.27 0.50
CA ALA A 320 2.06 -19.56 1.45
C ALA A 320 3.31 -20.16 0.76
N GLU A 321 3.12 -21.07 -0.20
CA GLU A 321 4.21 -21.68 -0.95
C GLU A 321 4.99 -20.64 -1.78
N TYR A 322 4.29 -19.70 -2.43
CA TYR A 322 4.97 -18.59 -3.11
C TYR A 322 5.78 -17.73 -2.14
N ARG A 323 5.23 -17.41 -0.96
CA ARG A 323 5.98 -16.66 0.06
C ARG A 323 7.25 -17.40 0.50
N LEU A 324 7.18 -18.73 0.67
CA LEU A 324 8.34 -19.55 1.01
C LEU A 324 9.39 -19.56 -0.10
N ILE A 325 8.97 -19.67 -1.37
CA ILE A 325 9.86 -19.61 -2.54
C ILE A 325 10.58 -18.25 -2.57
N VAL A 326 9.83 -17.15 -2.44
CA VAL A 326 10.39 -15.79 -2.43
C VAL A 326 11.37 -15.62 -1.26
N THR A 327 11.00 -16.05 -0.06
CA THR A 327 11.89 -16.01 1.12
C THR A 327 13.20 -16.76 0.86
N GLN A 328 13.11 -17.94 0.24
CA GLN A 328 14.28 -18.74 -0.10
C GLN A 328 15.15 -18.08 -1.17
N LEU A 329 14.56 -17.43 -2.17
CA LEU A 329 15.29 -16.74 -3.23
C LEU A 329 15.99 -15.46 -2.74
N VAL A 330 15.35 -14.70 -1.85
CA VAL A 330 15.97 -13.53 -1.20
C VAL A 330 17.22 -13.95 -0.42
N ALA A 331 17.14 -15.05 0.33
CA ALA A 331 18.27 -15.58 1.09
C ALA A 331 19.32 -16.30 0.20
N LYS A 332 18.87 -17.05 -0.81
CA LYS A 332 19.70 -17.90 -1.69
C LYS A 332 19.28 -17.74 -3.16
N PRO A 333 19.81 -16.74 -3.87
CA PRO A 333 19.43 -16.36 -5.24
C PRO A 333 19.62 -17.42 -6.32
N LYS A 334 20.51 -18.40 -6.09
CA LYS A 334 20.84 -19.46 -7.05
C LYS A 334 20.11 -20.77 -6.76
N ARG A 335 19.14 -20.77 -5.84
CA ARG A 335 18.41 -21.98 -5.49
C ARG A 335 17.50 -22.40 -6.65
N ASN A 336 17.49 -23.68 -6.97
CA ASN A 336 16.52 -24.22 -7.93
C ASN A 336 15.14 -24.31 -7.26
N VAL A 337 14.19 -23.57 -7.80
CA VAL A 337 12.78 -23.52 -7.35
C VAL A 337 11.81 -23.67 -8.53
N GLN A 338 12.31 -23.97 -9.73
CA GLN A 338 11.54 -24.04 -10.98
C GLN A 338 10.36 -25.01 -10.84
N ASP A 339 10.65 -26.26 -10.50
CA ASP A 339 9.62 -27.30 -10.34
C ASP A 339 8.57 -26.95 -9.27
N ARG A 340 8.96 -26.20 -8.23
CA ARG A 340 8.03 -25.76 -7.17
C ARG A 340 7.11 -24.67 -7.69
N LEU A 341 7.64 -23.71 -8.45
CA LEU A 341 6.84 -22.65 -9.08
C LEU A 341 5.84 -23.24 -10.08
N GLU A 342 6.29 -24.14 -10.95
CA GLU A 342 5.44 -24.80 -11.95
C GLU A 342 4.33 -25.60 -11.29
N LYS A 343 4.65 -26.47 -10.31
CA LYS A 343 3.64 -27.23 -9.57
C LYS A 343 2.64 -26.34 -8.83
N ASN A 344 3.12 -25.27 -8.20
CA ASN A 344 2.23 -24.38 -7.45
C ASN A 344 1.29 -23.60 -8.38
N GLN A 345 1.77 -23.21 -9.57
CA GLN A 345 0.97 -22.58 -10.61
C GLN A 345 -0.09 -23.55 -11.17
N GLU A 346 0.30 -24.79 -11.48
CA GLU A 346 -0.64 -25.83 -11.93
C GLU A 346 -1.74 -26.08 -10.90
N LEU A 347 -1.38 -26.20 -9.61
CA LEU A 347 -2.35 -26.39 -8.53
C LEU A 347 -3.33 -25.22 -8.41
N LEU A 348 -2.84 -23.98 -8.52
CA LEU A 348 -3.68 -22.78 -8.52
C LEU A 348 -4.69 -22.79 -9.66
N ASP A 349 -4.25 -23.14 -10.86
CA ASP A 349 -5.11 -23.15 -12.04
C ASP A 349 -6.17 -24.28 -11.96
N VAL A 350 -5.79 -25.46 -11.47
CA VAL A 350 -6.74 -26.57 -11.24
C VAL A 350 -7.79 -26.22 -10.20
N VAL A 351 -7.39 -25.67 -9.06
CA VAL A 351 -8.33 -25.30 -7.98
C VAL A 351 -9.27 -24.19 -8.45
N SER A 352 -8.73 -23.17 -9.11
CA SER A 352 -9.56 -22.06 -9.62
C SER A 352 -10.57 -22.54 -10.66
N LYS A 353 -10.16 -23.43 -11.56
CA LYS A 353 -11.07 -24.00 -12.57
C LYS A 353 -12.21 -24.79 -11.94
N ARG A 354 -11.91 -25.64 -10.95
CA ARG A 354 -12.93 -26.43 -10.25
C ARG A 354 -13.93 -25.56 -9.49
N VAL A 355 -13.47 -24.47 -8.87
CA VAL A 355 -14.38 -23.55 -8.17
C VAL A 355 -15.34 -22.90 -9.15
N ASN A 356 -14.85 -22.41 -10.29
CA ASN A 356 -15.70 -21.82 -11.32
C ASN A 356 -16.73 -22.85 -11.86
N GLU A 357 -16.32 -24.10 -12.09
CA GLU A 357 -17.23 -25.16 -12.53
C GLU A 357 -18.35 -25.44 -11.50
N VAL A 358 -18.02 -25.37 -10.20
CA VAL A 358 -19.00 -25.53 -9.12
C VAL A 358 -19.95 -24.33 -9.05
N GLU A 359 -19.43 -23.11 -9.16
CA GLU A 359 -20.25 -21.89 -9.21
C GLU A 359 -21.20 -21.90 -10.42
N ASP A 360 -20.70 -22.26 -11.60
CA ASP A 360 -21.51 -22.38 -12.83
C ASP A 360 -22.62 -23.43 -12.68
N TYR A 361 -22.31 -24.58 -12.06
CA TYR A 361 -23.31 -25.61 -11.78
C TYR A 361 -24.37 -25.15 -10.80
N LEU A 362 -23.98 -24.46 -9.72
CA LEU A 362 -24.92 -23.91 -8.74
C LEU A 362 -25.81 -22.85 -9.38
N ASN A 363 -25.25 -21.93 -10.18
CA ASN A 363 -26.00 -20.93 -10.92
C ASN A 363 -27.02 -21.58 -11.87
N TRP A 364 -26.61 -22.61 -12.61
CA TRP A 364 -27.51 -23.38 -13.47
C TRP A 364 -28.62 -24.08 -12.65
N TYR A 365 -28.27 -24.70 -11.53
CA TYR A 365 -29.22 -25.39 -10.67
C TYR A 365 -30.26 -24.43 -10.07
N GLU A 366 -29.83 -23.27 -9.59
CA GLU A 366 -30.74 -22.23 -9.10
C GLU A 366 -31.66 -21.73 -10.20
N ALA A 367 -31.15 -21.47 -11.40
CA ALA A 367 -31.94 -20.98 -12.52
C ALA A 367 -32.92 -22.03 -13.08
N ALA A 368 -32.57 -23.31 -13.06
CA ALA A 368 -33.33 -24.36 -13.72
C ALA A 368 -34.26 -25.15 -12.79
N LYS A 369 -33.99 -25.21 -11.48
CA LYS A 369 -34.66 -26.16 -10.56
C LYS A 369 -35.21 -25.57 -9.25
N LEU A 370 -34.92 -24.32 -8.91
CA LEU A 370 -35.50 -23.70 -7.70
C LEU A 370 -36.77 -22.90 -8.04
N GLU A 371 -37.88 -23.23 -7.37
CA GLU A 371 -39.16 -22.49 -7.51
C GLU A 371 -39.16 -21.15 -6.75
N THR A 372 -38.28 -20.99 -5.76
CA THR A 372 -38.04 -19.74 -5.01
C THR A 372 -36.54 -19.42 -5.04
N PRO A 373 -36.10 -18.40 -5.80
CA PRO A 373 -34.69 -18.03 -5.87
C PRO A 373 -34.18 -17.46 -4.55
N SER A 374 -32.90 -17.72 -4.25
CA SER A 374 -32.22 -17.39 -2.98
C SER A 374 -32.04 -15.88 -2.74
N GLY A 375 -32.37 -15.02 -3.72
CA GLY A 375 -32.22 -13.56 -3.65
C GLY A 375 -30.77 -13.06 -3.71
N HIS A 376 -29.76 -13.95 -3.75
CA HIS A 376 -28.35 -13.56 -3.86
C HIS A 376 -27.94 -13.14 -5.28
N PHE A 377 -28.72 -13.53 -6.30
CA PHE A 377 -28.41 -13.30 -7.73
C PHE A 377 -29.26 -12.24 -8.42
N SER A 378 -30.15 -11.54 -7.70
CA SER A 378 -31.01 -10.48 -8.27
C SER A 378 -30.22 -9.29 -8.84
N ASN A 379 -29.01 -9.04 -8.32
CA ASN A 379 -28.15 -7.94 -8.74
C ASN A 379 -27.55 -8.10 -10.15
N VAL A 380 -27.61 -9.28 -10.76
CA VAL A 380 -27.10 -9.49 -12.14
C VAL A 380 -28.10 -8.98 -13.18
N THR A 381 -29.40 -8.97 -12.84
CA THR A 381 -30.47 -8.50 -13.72
C THR A 381 -30.75 -6.99 -13.58
N ASP A 382 -30.29 -6.37 -12.49
CA ASP A 382 -30.35 -4.91 -12.27
C ASP A 382 -29.25 -4.15 -13.02
N GLN A 383 -28.92 -4.59 -14.25
CA GLN A 383 -28.48 -3.60 -15.22
C GLN A 383 -29.70 -2.70 -15.45
N PRO A 384 -29.61 -1.36 -15.27
CA PRO A 384 -30.69 -0.49 -15.72
C PRO A 384 -30.93 -0.89 -17.17
N MET A 385 -32.14 -1.35 -17.50
CA MET A 385 -32.52 -1.61 -18.88
C MET A 385 -31.97 -0.42 -19.65
N ILE A 386 -30.96 -0.65 -20.48
CA ILE A 386 -30.44 0.38 -21.36
C ILE A 386 -31.70 0.83 -22.07
N GLN A 387 -32.21 2.01 -21.73
CA GLN A 387 -33.32 2.60 -22.45
C GLN A 387 -32.80 2.60 -23.88
N LYS A 388 -33.31 1.67 -24.70
CA LYS A 388 -32.89 1.49 -26.08
C LYS A 388 -33.10 2.86 -26.69
N THR A 389 -32.02 3.64 -26.78
CA THR A 389 -32.05 4.91 -27.46
C THR A 389 -32.39 4.50 -28.87
N ARG A 390 -33.60 4.84 -29.35
CA ARG A 390 -34.04 4.50 -30.70
C ARG A 390 -32.98 5.03 -31.66
N ARG A 391 -32.09 4.15 -32.12
CA ARG A 391 -31.10 4.49 -33.13
C ARG A 391 -31.90 4.64 -34.43
N SER A 392 -31.81 5.83 -35.02
CA SER A 392 -32.56 6.20 -36.22
C SER A 392 -31.68 6.15 -37.46
N ASP A 393 -30.68 5.27 -37.45
CA ASP A 393 -29.82 5.04 -38.60
C ASP A 393 -30.56 4.25 -39.69
N PRO A 394 -30.14 4.40 -40.97
CA PRO A 394 -30.81 3.79 -42.11
C PRO A 394 -30.87 2.25 -42.05
N VAL A 395 -29.95 1.62 -41.32
CA VAL A 395 -29.89 0.17 -41.15
C VAL A 395 -30.97 -0.30 -40.17
N SER A 396 -31.16 0.39 -39.04
CA SER A 396 -32.21 0.09 -38.08
C SER A 396 -33.62 0.20 -38.67
N ARG A 397 -33.89 1.23 -39.50
CA ARG A 397 -35.19 1.34 -40.19
C ARG A 397 -35.47 0.16 -41.12
N ARG A 398 -34.43 -0.31 -41.81
CA ARG A 398 -34.57 -1.43 -42.75
C ARG A 398 -34.82 -2.76 -42.04
N LEU A 399 -34.31 -2.93 -40.82
CA LEU A 399 -34.59 -4.09 -39.97
C LEU A 399 -36.00 -4.02 -39.38
N ASP A 400 -36.45 -2.84 -38.93
CA ASP A 400 -37.81 -2.64 -38.43
C ASP A 400 -38.86 -2.86 -39.54
N ASP A 401 -38.58 -2.41 -40.77
CA ASP A 401 -39.46 -2.64 -41.94
C ASP A 401 -39.55 -4.12 -42.33
N LEU A 402 -38.45 -4.86 -42.19
CA LEU A 402 -38.43 -6.32 -42.42
C LEU A 402 -39.19 -7.08 -41.33
N GLU A 403 -39.11 -6.62 -40.08
CA GLU A 403 -39.82 -7.23 -38.95
C GLU A 403 -41.34 -6.95 -39.04
N ALA A 404 -41.72 -5.76 -39.51
CA ALA A 404 -43.12 -5.39 -39.75
C ALA A 404 -43.76 -6.14 -40.95
N GLN A 405 -42.95 -6.66 -41.87
CA GLN A 405 -43.42 -7.47 -42.99
C GLN A 405 -43.61 -8.95 -42.65
N GLY A 406 -43.18 -9.39 -41.45
CA GLY A 406 -43.48 -10.71 -40.89
C GLY A 406 -43.14 -11.88 -41.82
N TRP A 407 -41.88 -12.35 -41.77
CA TRP A 407 -41.32 -13.57 -42.40
C TRP A 407 -41.90 -14.02 -43.74
#